data_AF-A0A5D3BKP2-F1
#
_entry.id   AF-A0A5D3BKP2-F1
#
_cell.length_a   1.000
_cell.length_b   1.000
_cell.length_c   1.000
_cell.angle_alpha   90.00
_cell.angle_beta   90.00
_cell.angle_gamma   90.00
#
_symmetry.space_group_name_H-M   'P 1'
#
loop_
_entity.id
_entity.type
_entity.pdbx_description
1 polymer ?
#
loop_
_entity_poly.entity_id
_entity_poly.type
_entity_poly.pdbx_seq_one_letter_code
_entity_poly.pdbx_strand_id
1 'polypeptide(L)'
;MASSTSVDSSLWWDPFHPFLTELENVSLSSTELPPTLMKKMDDNHAWFVGTVSLFKKPNEKSRVALDSQEVKIGAHTLSIQPELKAKALKLSSYLCLDEVQSYILASRTIEHENVHENSPFEELLHMVGSFFR
;
A
#
# COMPACT_ATOMS: atom_id res chain seq x y z
N MET A 1 14.19 -22.00 5.40
CA MET A 1 13.57 -20.66 5.41
C MET A 1 14.31 -19.83 4.38
N ALA A 2 13.63 -19.30 3.35
CA ALA A 2 14.27 -18.35 2.44
C ALA A 2 14.46 -17.02 3.18
N SER A 3 15.68 -16.46 3.15
CA SER A 3 15.94 -15.15 3.76
C SER A 3 15.21 -14.03 3.03
N SER A 4 15.03 -14.16 1.70
CA SER A 4 14.23 -13.23 0.91
C SER A 4 13.49 -13.93 -0.23
N THR A 5 12.32 -13.40 -0.58
CA THR A 5 11.50 -13.84 -1.72
C THR A 5 11.20 -12.64 -2.62
N SER A 6 11.06 -12.84 -3.93
CA SER A 6 10.66 -11.79 -4.86
C SER A 6 9.27 -12.05 -5.43
N VAL A 7 8.48 -10.99 -5.55
CA VAL A 7 7.12 -11.00 -6.12
C VAL A 7 6.99 -9.93 -7.21
N ASP A 8 5.86 -9.94 -7.89
CA ASP A 8 5.56 -9.05 -9.01
C ASP A 8 5.58 -7.57 -8.59
N SER A 9 6.21 -6.71 -9.39
CA SER A 9 6.36 -5.28 -9.06
C SER A 9 5.05 -4.51 -9.08
N SER A 10 4.01 -5.00 -9.78
CA SER A 10 2.69 -4.35 -9.82
C SER A 10 1.94 -4.43 -8.48
N LEU A 11 2.46 -5.18 -7.52
CA LEU A 11 1.93 -5.24 -6.16
C LEU A 11 2.28 -3.98 -5.35
N TRP A 12 3.26 -3.18 -5.78
CA TRP A 12 3.63 -1.93 -5.13
C TRP A 12 2.88 -0.72 -5.69
N TRP A 13 2.64 0.26 -4.82
CA TRP A 13 2.23 1.61 -5.18
C TRP A 13 2.81 2.59 -4.16
N ASP A 14 3.15 3.79 -4.60
CA ASP A 14 3.62 4.82 -3.67
C ASP A 14 2.45 5.38 -2.85
N PRO A 15 2.68 5.75 -1.57
CA PRO A 15 1.68 6.46 -0.79
C PRO A 15 1.27 7.76 -1.49
N PHE A 16 -0.03 8.03 -1.59
CA PHE A 16 -0.52 9.24 -2.25
C PHE A 16 -0.37 10.50 -1.40
N HIS A 17 -0.33 10.37 -0.07
CA HIS A 17 -0.30 11.53 0.83
C HIS A 17 0.91 12.47 0.59
N PRO A 18 2.16 11.98 0.48
CA PRO A 18 3.29 12.85 0.12
C PRO A 18 3.09 13.61 -1.20
N PHE A 19 2.54 12.94 -2.22
CA PHE A 19 2.24 13.59 -3.50
C PHE A 19 1.17 14.69 -3.36
N LEU A 20 0.09 14.41 -2.63
CA LEU A 20 -0.98 15.38 -2.39
C LEU A 20 -0.47 16.58 -1.58
N THR A 21 0.32 16.34 -0.53
CA THR A 21 0.96 17.41 0.26
C THR A 21 1.87 18.27 -0.61
N GLU A 22 2.66 17.67 -1.51
CA GLU A 22 3.48 18.45 -2.45
C GLU A 22 2.61 19.29 -3.40
N LEU A 23 1.50 18.73 -3.89
CA LEU A 23 0.55 19.42 -4.77
C LEU A 23 -0.12 20.61 -4.08
N GLU A 24 -0.56 20.44 -2.83
CA GLU A 24 -1.18 21.49 -2.01
C GLU A 24 -0.22 22.66 -1.71
N ASN A 25 1.08 22.38 -1.65
CA ASN A 25 2.11 23.38 -1.41
C ASN A 25 2.62 24.06 -2.70
N VAL A 26 2.10 23.69 -3.88
CA VAL A 26 2.46 24.38 -5.12
C VAL A 26 1.87 25.80 -5.09
N SER A 27 2.72 26.79 -5.37
CA SER A 27 2.29 28.17 -5.49
C SER A 27 1.28 28.35 -6.62
N LEU A 28 0.09 28.87 -6.30
CA LEU A 28 -0.96 29.17 -7.27
C LEU A 28 -0.58 30.27 -8.28
N SER A 29 0.49 31.03 -8.00
CA SER A 29 1.03 32.02 -8.93
C SER A 29 1.96 31.43 -10.00
N SER A 30 2.34 30.16 -9.88
CA SER A 30 3.16 29.48 -10.88
C SER A 30 2.33 29.09 -12.11
N THR A 31 2.83 29.38 -13.30
CA THR A 31 2.18 29.03 -14.57
C THR A 31 2.37 27.56 -14.94
N GLU A 32 3.39 26.90 -14.36
CA GLU A 32 3.73 25.50 -14.65
C GLU A 32 3.94 24.70 -13.36
N LEU A 33 3.59 23.41 -13.39
CA LEU A 33 3.87 22.47 -12.31
C LEU A 33 5.36 22.09 -12.28
N PRO A 34 5.96 21.91 -11.09
CA PRO A 34 7.34 21.45 -10.99
C PRO A 34 7.56 20.14 -11.78
N PRO A 35 8.65 20.01 -12.56
CA PRO A 35 8.91 18.80 -13.36
C PRO A 35 8.96 17.51 -12.53
N THR A 36 9.40 17.61 -11.28
CA THR A 36 9.42 16.50 -10.32
C THR A 36 8.02 16.02 -9.98
N LEU A 37 7.05 16.93 -9.86
CA LEU A 37 5.66 16.62 -9.55
C LEU A 37 4.95 16.06 -10.79
N MET A 38 5.24 16.60 -11.96
CA MET A 38 4.76 16.05 -13.23
C MET A 38 5.23 14.60 -13.43
N LYS A 39 6.51 14.32 -13.17
CA LYS A 39 7.04 12.96 -13.20
C LYS A 39 6.32 12.03 -12.22
N LYS A 40 6.11 12.46 -10.96
CA LYS A 40 5.35 11.66 -9.97
C LYS A 40 3.92 11.40 -10.44
N MET A 41 3.29 12.36 -11.09
CA MET A 41 1.96 12.21 -11.65
C MET A 41 1.93 11.14 -12.75
N ASP A 42 2.90 11.17 -13.66
CA ASP A 42 3.04 10.18 -14.73
C ASP A 42 3.33 8.78 -14.17
N ASP A 43 4.27 8.68 -13.22
CA ASP A 43 4.65 7.43 -12.56
C ASP A 43 3.47 6.79 -11.80
N ASN A 44 2.56 7.61 -11.24
CA ASN A 44 1.38 7.16 -10.49
C ASN A 44 0.08 7.15 -11.31
N HIS A 45 0.13 7.54 -12.58
CA HIS A 45 -1.07 7.73 -13.43
C HIS A 45 -1.98 6.49 -13.44
N ALA A 46 -1.40 5.30 -13.59
CA ALA A 46 -2.17 4.06 -13.58
C ALA A 46 -2.97 3.87 -12.28
N TRP A 47 -2.38 4.22 -11.13
CA TRP A 47 -3.02 4.13 -9.83
C TRP A 47 -4.05 5.24 -9.59
N PHE A 48 -3.89 6.42 -10.18
CA PHE A 48 -4.94 7.46 -10.14
C PHE A 48 -6.16 7.11 -10.99
N VAL A 49 -5.96 6.48 -12.14
CA VAL A 49 -7.07 6.10 -13.04
C VAL A 49 -7.71 4.78 -12.61
N GLY A 50 -6.89 3.77 -12.36
CA GLY A 50 -7.35 2.43 -11.99
C GLY A 50 -7.82 2.34 -10.54
N THR A 51 -7.29 3.20 -9.66
CA THR A 51 -7.63 3.27 -8.23
C THR A 51 -7.67 1.89 -7.58
N VAL A 52 -8.77 1.54 -6.93
CA VAL A 52 -9.01 0.26 -6.26
C VAL A 52 -9.02 -0.94 -7.20
N SER A 53 -9.19 -0.74 -8.51
CA SER A 53 -9.20 -1.83 -9.49
C SER A 53 -7.82 -2.45 -9.74
N LEU A 54 -6.75 -1.77 -9.32
CA LEU A 54 -5.39 -2.29 -9.44
C LEU A 54 -5.01 -3.25 -8.30
N PHE A 55 -5.80 -3.30 -7.23
CA PHE A 55 -5.63 -4.34 -6.23
C PHE A 55 -5.93 -5.71 -6.85
N LYS A 56 -5.02 -6.64 -6.61
CA LYS A 56 -5.05 -8.00 -7.14
C LYS A 56 -5.86 -8.88 -6.19
N LYS A 57 -6.38 -9.98 -6.73
CA LYS A 57 -7.05 -11.03 -5.97
C LYS A 57 -6.05 -11.85 -5.14
N PRO A 58 -6.50 -12.61 -4.13
CA PRO A 58 -5.62 -13.46 -3.33
C PRO A 58 -4.77 -14.38 -4.20
N ASN A 59 -3.49 -14.54 -3.81
CA ASN A 59 -2.49 -15.22 -4.59
C ASN A 59 -1.59 -16.09 -3.71
N GLU A 60 -1.56 -17.38 -4.00
CA GLU A 60 -0.76 -18.36 -3.29
C GLU A 60 0.73 -17.99 -3.20
N LYS A 61 1.31 -17.44 -4.28
CA LYS A 61 2.72 -16.99 -4.28
C LYS A 61 2.94 -15.83 -3.33
N SER A 62 2.01 -14.87 -3.28
CA SER A 62 2.05 -13.72 -2.38
C SER A 62 1.90 -14.17 -0.93
N ARG A 63 0.99 -15.12 -0.65
CA ARG A 63 0.83 -15.71 0.68
C ARG A 63 2.12 -16.36 1.18
N VAL A 64 2.72 -17.22 0.38
CA VAL A 64 3.95 -17.94 0.73
C VAL A 64 5.14 -16.97 0.83
N ALA A 65 5.17 -15.89 0.05
CA ALA A 65 6.22 -14.88 0.17
C ALA A 65 6.27 -14.26 1.57
N LEU A 66 5.12 -14.10 2.24
CA LEU A 66 5.06 -13.62 3.63
C LEU A 66 5.61 -14.62 4.66
N ASP A 67 6.02 -15.84 4.28
CA ASP A 67 6.77 -16.76 5.16
C ASP A 67 8.27 -16.45 5.21
N SER A 68 8.77 -15.57 4.33
CA SER A 68 10.17 -15.13 4.33
C SER A 68 10.41 -13.94 5.25
N GLN A 69 11.67 -13.68 5.61
CA GLN A 69 12.05 -12.52 6.42
C GLN A 69 11.91 -11.21 5.63
N GLU A 70 12.18 -11.25 4.32
CA GLU A 70 12.11 -10.10 3.44
C GLU A 70 11.38 -10.43 2.13
N VAL A 71 10.51 -9.52 1.68
CA VAL A 71 9.84 -9.63 0.38
C VAL A 71 10.28 -8.47 -0.52
N LYS A 72 10.82 -8.80 -1.69
CA LYS A 72 11.26 -7.86 -2.72
C LYS A 72 10.16 -7.63 -3.76
N ILE A 73 9.82 -6.37 -4.00
CA ILE A 73 8.77 -5.93 -4.91
C ILE A 73 9.37 -4.89 -5.86
N GLY A 74 9.87 -5.33 -7.01
CA GLY A 74 10.65 -4.47 -7.89
C GLY A 74 11.87 -3.86 -7.17
N ALA A 75 11.91 -2.54 -7.05
CA ALA A 75 12.96 -1.80 -6.35
C ALA A 75 12.76 -1.71 -4.82
N HIS A 76 11.63 -2.18 -4.29
CA HIS A 76 11.27 -2.05 -2.88
C HIS A 76 11.51 -3.35 -2.11
N THR A 77 11.81 -3.24 -0.82
CA THR A 77 11.98 -4.39 0.08
C THR A 77 11.12 -4.18 1.32
N LEU A 78 10.31 -5.18 1.65
CA LEU A 78 9.51 -5.25 2.86
C LEU A 78 10.18 -6.16 3.87
N SER A 79 10.37 -5.68 5.10
CA SER A 79 10.72 -6.56 6.23
C SER A 79 9.44 -7.12 6.83
N ILE A 80 9.36 -8.44 6.93
CA ILE A 80 8.15 -9.14 7.37
C ILE A 80 8.16 -9.30 8.90
N GLN A 81 7.17 -8.69 9.54
CA GLN A 81 6.90 -8.86 10.96
C GLN A 81 5.75 -9.86 11.17
N PRO A 82 5.89 -10.87 12.04
CA PRO A 82 4.87 -11.90 12.26
C PRO A 82 3.49 -11.33 12.66
N GLU A 83 3.48 -10.30 13.50
CA GLU A 83 2.25 -9.64 13.97
C GLU A 83 1.50 -8.93 12.82
N LEU A 84 2.24 -8.21 11.98
CA LEU A 84 1.71 -7.55 10.79
C LEU A 84 1.20 -8.56 9.77
N LYS A 85 1.93 -9.66 9.58
CA LYS A 85 1.52 -10.74 8.70
C LYS A 85 0.16 -11.32 9.10
N ALA A 86 -0.06 -11.61 10.38
CA ALA A 86 -1.34 -12.14 10.84
C ALA A 86 -2.50 -11.18 10.51
N LYS A 87 -2.30 -9.86 10.72
CA LYS A 87 -3.27 -8.82 10.34
C LYS A 87 -3.48 -8.75 8.83
N ALA A 88 -2.41 -8.83 8.04
CA ALA A 88 -2.44 -8.80 6.58
C ALA A 88 -3.24 -9.98 6.00
N LEU A 89 -3.01 -11.20 6.50
CA LEU A 89 -3.75 -12.39 6.06
C LEU A 89 -5.24 -12.28 6.41
N LYS A 90 -5.55 -11.72 7.58
CA LYS A 90 -6.93 -11.40 7.96
C LYS A 90 -7.52 -10.41 6.97
N LEU A 91 -6.91 -9.25 6.75
CA LEU A 91 -7.37 -8.22 5.79
C LEU A 91 -7.59 -8.78 4.37
N SER A 92 -6.64 -9.57 3.87
CA SER A 92 -6.72 -10.25 2.57
C SER A 92 -8.01 -11.08 2.46
N SER A 93 -8.35 -11.85 3.50
CA SER A 93 -9.56 -12.67 3.50
C SER A 93 -10.85 -11.86 3.50
N TYR A 94 -10.90 -10.72 4.19
CA TYR A 94 -12.11 -9.87 4.26
C TYR A 94 -12.30 -9.03 2.99
N LEU A 95 -11.22 -8.49 2.44
CA LEU A 95 -11.26 -7.57 1.31
C LEU A 95 -11.03 -8.28 -0.04
N CYS A 96 -10.76 -9.58 -0.02
CA CYS A 96 -10.40 -10.37 -1.19
C CYS A 96 -9.22 -9.76 -1.96
N LEU A 97 -8.18 -9.35 -1.23
CA LEU A 97 -6.98 -8.72 -1.79
C LEU A 97 -5.79 -9.66 -1.74
N ASP A 98 -4.82 -9.44 -2.63
CA ASP A 98 -3.51 -10.05 -2.58
C ASP A 98 -2.85 -9.84 -1.21
N GLU A 99 -2.20 -10.89 -0.71
CA GLU A 99 -1.65 -10.95 0.63
C GLU A 99 -0.51 -9.95 0.84
N VAL A 100 0.33 -9.71 -0.18
CA VAL A 100 1.41 -8.73 -0.11
C VAL A 100 0.82 -7.31 -0.14
N GLN A 101 -0.19 -7.05 -0.96
CA GLN A 101 -0.87 -5.74 -0.95
C GLN A 101 -1.59 -5.47 0.37
N SER A 102 -2.19 -6.51 0.96
CA SER A 102 -2.81 -6.44 2.29
C SER A 102 -1.77 -6.17 3.39
N TYR A 103 -0.56 -6.72 3.26
CA TYR A 103 0.56 -6.43 4.15
C TYR A 103 1.01 -4.97 4.05
N ILE A 104 1.15 -4.44 2.83
CA ILE A 104 1.49 -3.03 2.60
C ILE A 104 0.44 -2.10 3.23
N LEU A 105 -0.86 -2.41 3.10
CA LEU A 105 -1.93 -1.65 3.75
C LEU A 105 -1.81 -1.70 5.27
N ALA A 106 -1.61 -2.90 5.84
CA ALA A 106 -1.46 -3.07 7.28
C ALA A 106 -0.24 -2.30 7.83
N SER A 107 0.91 -2.38 7.16
CA SER A 107 2.13 -1.72 7.61
C SER A 107 1.98 -0.20 7.58
N ARG A 108 1.40 0.35 6.51
CA ARG A 108 1.17 1.79 6.36
C ARG A 108 0.14 2.33 7.36
N THR A 109 -0.81 1.50 7.79
CA THR A 109 -1.82 1.95 8.77
C THR A 109 -1.19 2.07 10.17
N ILE A 110 -0.36 1.10 10.58
CA ILE A 110 0.30 1.13 11.90
C ILE A 110 1.31 2.28 12.02
N GLU A 111 2.00 2.65 10.94
CA GLU A 111 2.91 3.81 10.93
C GLU A 111 2.18 5.13 11.24
N HIS A 112 0.87 5.20 11.00
CA HIS A 112 0.04 6.37 11.27
C HIS A 112 -0.72 6.31 12.62
N GLU A 113 -0.75 5.17 13.33
CA GLU A 113 -1.56 4.91 14.53
C GLU A 113 -0.76 4.91 15.86
N ASN A 114 0.15 5.87 16.06
CA ASN A 114 0.57 6.22 17.44
C ASN A 114 -0.55 6.94 18.23
N VAL A 115 -1.80 6.90 17.75
CA VAL A 115 -2.96 7.62 18.29
C VAL A 115 -4.19 6.70 18.21
N HIS A 116 -4.71 6.34 19.39
CA HIS A 116 -5.97 5.64 19.69
C HIS A 116 -6.01 4.11 19.85
N GLU A 117 -6.59 3.70 20.99
CA GLU A 117 -6.75 2.34 21.52
C GLU A 117 -7.89 1.52 20.88
N ASN A 118 -8.48 1.98 19.77
CA ASN A 118 -9.46 1.20 19.03
C ASN A 118 -8.75 0.27 18.05
N SER A 119 -9.27 -0.95 17.90
CA SER A 119 -8.68 -1.98 17.02
C SER A 119 -8.45 -1.41 15.61
N PRO A 120 -7.18 -1.29 15.16
CA PRO A 120 -6.79 -0.76 13.82
C PRO A 120 -7.56 -1.41 12.67
N PHE A 121 -7.95 -2.66 12.90
CA PHE A 121 -8.64 -3.51 11.98
C PHE A 121 -10.09 -3.07 11.72
N GLU A 122 -10.77 -2.52 12.73
CA GLU A 122 -12.14 -2.00 12.57
C GLU A 122 -12.12 -0.64 11.86
N GLU A 123 -11.15 0.22 12.15
CA GLU A 123 -10.97 1.49 11.43
C GLU A 123 -10.53 1.27 9.98
N LEU A 124 -9.65 0.31 9.68
CA LEU A 124 -9.32 -0.08 8.31
C LEU A 124 -10.53 -0.58 7.55
N LEU A 125 -11.36 -1.43 8.16
CA LEU A 125 -12.60 -1.90 7.53
C LEU A 125 -13.61 -0.75 7.34
N HIS A 126 -13.69 0.19 8.27
CA HIS A 126 -14.51 1.39 8.14
C HIS A 126 -14.02 2.33 7.04
N MET A 127 -12.71 2.58 6.98
CA MET A 127 -12.08 3.49 6.02
C MET A 127 -12.18 2.91 4.61
N VAL A 128 -11.84 1.62 4.45
CA VAL A 128 -11.98 0.89 3.19
C VAL A 128 -13.45 0.78 2.79
N GLY A 129 -14.36 0.45 3.72
CA GLY A 129 -15.80 0.43 3.48
C GLY A 129 -16.40 1.79 3.11
N SER A 130 -15.86 2.90 3.63
CA SER A 130 -16.27 4.26 3.27
C SER A 130 -15.76 4.70 1.89
N PHE A 131 -14.64 4.14 1.42
CA PHE A 131 -14.15 4.31 0.05
C PHE A 131 -14.99 3.55 -1.00
N PHE A 132 -15.77 2.54 -0.57
CA PHE A 132 -16.57 1.67 -1.43
C PHE A 132 -18.08 2.02 -1.45
N ARG A 133 -18.50 3.16 -0.89
CA ARG A 133 -19.90 3.59 -0.87
C ARG A 133 -20.16 4.87 -1.65
#